data_AF-A0AAE0H4P1-F1
#
_entry.id   AF-A0AAE0H4P1-F1
#
_cell.length_a   1.000
_cell.length_b   1.000
_cell.length_c   1.000
_cell.angle_alpha   90.00
_cell.angle_beta   90.00
_cell.angle_gamma   90.00
#
_symmetry.space_group_name_H-M   'P 1'
#
loop_
_entity.id
_entity.type
_entity.pdbx_description
1 polymer ?
#
loop_
_entity_poly.entity_id
_entity_poly.type
_entity_poly.pdbx_seq_one_letter_code
_entity_poly.pdbx_strand_id
1 'polypeptide(L)'
;MPTMRLKGVGAKVIILEEASRLDEAVFTEVIVPLLNVRDTALLAISTPLDENNFYSTLLRMKEPNSDEPMFYVLEVTLICPACAERGIKDVCEHRRELLPPWKSDHRREEMTRMLFESQPQMYMQEQLGIPSGADACCYDRESLARFATRVRYQVDTRTADPIGQNVYMAIDTCGGGNNMMAIVSGYLTVNHDLVMGRDDGMRGAGVVCVFCGGSSLILRKTAGSPSARVKRLLFARDIAALGWLIVWRLERRMTLTPFHKLAYVRAQLRGPVLHLVAKALIAQVISMDATAVTSDNQLTHELSSHAQRLRDRMHATACIISIIEANYGGWVQASRVAQILQPYQPVRHLSADRSNLRRPGVLTSAESKERMRHELQRYLAENRVRMELREQGGTRVDDVQLLLKQLRQFEYVYKPGASRKHTECRRVITGKLHGRNDDLAIAMMLLAYWPLYHSLNGDRVLT
;
A
#
# COMPACT_ATOMS: atom_id res chain seq x y z
N MET A 1 23.65 -7.68 40.21
CA MET A 1 23.56 -6.60 39.19
C MET A 1 23.99 -5.30 39.83
N PRO A 2 24.93 -4.53 39.24
CA PRO A 2 25.32 -3.24 39.80
C PRO A 2 24.24 -2.20 39.46
N THR A 3 23.62 -1.63 40.50
CA THR A 3 22.70 -0.48 40.37
C THR A 3 23.48 0.78 40.02
N MET A 4 23.31 1.29 38.80
CA MET A 4 23.85 2.58 38.35
C MET A 4 23.24 3.70 39.21
N ARG A 5 24.06 4.34 40.06
CA ARG A 5 23.68 5.53 40.84
C ARG A 5 24.18 6.78 40.11
N LEU A 6 23.34 7.37 39.26
CA LEU A 6 23.54 8.72 38.73
C LEU A 6 22.50 9.74 39.24
N LYS A 7 21.77 9.41 40.32
CA LYS A 7 20.93 10.38 41.02
C LYS A 7 21.83 11.24 41.93
N GLY A 8 22.29 12.39 41.42
CA GLY A 8 22.98 13.41 42.22
C GLY A 8 24.16 14.13 41.55
N VAL A 9 24.51 13.82 40.30
CA VAL A 9 25.59 14.53 39.58
C VAL A 9 24.96 15.57 38.66
N GLY A 10 25.31 16.84 38.84
CA GLY A 10 24.99 17.89 37.86
C GLY A 10 26.00 17.87 36.71
N ALA A 11 25.53 17.94 35.48
CA ALA A 11 26.38 18.06 34.29
C ALA A 11 26.08 19.39 33.59
N LYS A 12 27.11 20.18 33.27
CA LYS A 12 26.96 21.40 32.46
C LYS A 12 27.04 21.12 30.96
N VAL A 13 27.77 20.07 30.58
CA VAL A 13 27.86 19.60 29.20
C VAL A 13 27.76 18.08 29.21
N ILE A 14 26.85 17.55 28.39
CA ILE A 14 26.68 16.11 28.16
C ILE A 14 27.05 15.86 26.71
N ILE A 15 28.02 14.96 26.49
CA ILE A 15 28.45 14.56 25.14
C ILE A 15 28.08 13.09 24.95
N LEU A 16 27.27 12.81 23.92
CA LEU A 16 26.87 11.48 23.51
C LEU A 16 27.59 11.13 22.20
N GLU A 17 28.62 10.30 22.28
CA GLU A 17 29.27 9.70 21.11
C GLU A 17 28.52 8.43 20.69
N GLU A 18 28.36 8.23 19.38
CA GLU A 18 27.52 7.17 18.80
C GLU A 18 26.10 7.14 19.40
N ALA A 19 25.48 8.33 19.55
CA ALA A 19 24.20 8.47 20.23
C ALA A 19 23.09 7.58 19.66
N SER A 20 23.10 7.30 18.34
CA SER A 20 22.12 6.40 17.69
C SER A 20 22.28 4.91 18.06
N ARG A 21 23.29 4.55 18.86
CA ARG A 21 23.47 3.19 19.39
C ARG A 21 23.27 3.08 20.90
N LEU A 22 23.02 4.21 21.58
CA LEU A 22 22.71 4.17 23.00
C LEU A 22 21.40 3.43 23.23
N ASP A 23 21.35 2.71 24.35
CA ASP A 23 20.12 2.12 24.84
C ASP A 23 19.11 3.25 25.18
N GLU A 24 17.88 3.11 24.69
CA GLU A 24 16.80 4.07 24.92
C GLU A 24 16.54 4.28 26.42
N ALA A 25 16.71 3.24 27.24
CA ALA A 25 16.59 3.34 28.69
C ALA A 25 17.66 4.26 29.28
N VAL A 26 18.91 4.19 28.79
CA VAL A 26 19.99 5.08 29.25
C VAL A 26 19.66 6.53 28.89
N PHE A 27 19.20 6.78 27.67
CA PHE A 27 18.80 8.12 27.27
C PHE A 27 17.65 8.66 28.13
N THR A 28 16.59 7.87 28.29
CA THR A 28 15.36 8.31 28.95
C THR A 28 15.48 8.40 30.47
N GLU A 29 16.17 7.45 31.11
CA GLU A 29 16.26 7.38 32.57
C GLU A 29 17.43 8.17 33.14
N VAL A 30 18.48 8.42 32.35
CA VAL A 30 19.71 9.08 32.81
C VAL A 30 19.89 10.45 32.15
N ILE A 31 19.87 10.51 30.82
CA ILE A 31 20.20 11.75 30.10
C ILE A 31 19.08 12.78 30.21
N VAL A 32 17.83 12.39 29.94
CA VAL A 32 16.68 13.31 29.97
C VAL A 32 16.52 14.02 31.33
N PRO A 33 16.62 13.33 32.50
CA PRO A 33 16.58 14.03 33.79
C PRO A 33 17.70 15.04 33.99
N LEU A 34 18.88 14.82 33.42
CA LEU A 34 20.00 15.75 33.53
C LEU A 34 19.80 17.01 32.69
N LEU A 35 19.00 16.96 31.62
CA LEU A 35 18.63 18.15 30.83
C LEU A 35 17.76 19.13 31.62
N ASN A 36 17.15 18.70 32.74
CA ASN A 36 16.43 19.61 33.65
C ASN A 36 17.37 20.42 34.55
N VAL A 37 18.67 20.13 34.57
CA VAL A 37 19.65 20.91 35.33
C VAL A 37 19.90 22.23 34.59
N ARG A 38 19.92 23.33 35.35
CA ARG A 38 20.12 24.67 34.78
C ARG A 38 21.49 24.78 34.12
N ASP A 39 21.52 25.41 32.94
CA ASP A 39 22.70 25.63 32.10
C ASP A 39 23.38 24.32 31.64
N THR A 40 22.59 23.29 31.35
CA THR A 40 23.08 22.04 30.77
C THR A 40 22.96 22.07 29.25
N ALA A 41 24.06 21.81 28.55
CA ALA A 41 24.10 21.63 27.11
C ALA A 41 24.23 20.15 26.74
N LEU A 42 23.51 19.71 25.71
CA LEU A 42 23.63 18.37 25.13
C LEU A 42 24.26 18.47 23.74
N LEU A 43 25.35 17.73 23.55
CA LEU A 43 25.96 17.50 22.25
C LEU A 43 25.84 16.02 21.93
N ALA A 44 25.12 15.67 20.87
CA ALA A 44 24.96 14.30 20.43
C ALA A 44 25.55 14.14 19.02
N ILE A 45 26.44 13.16 18.86
CA ILE A 45 27.18 12.90 17.63
C ILE A 45 26.91 11.45 17.25
N SER A 46 26.37 11.21 16.06
CA SER A 46 26.16 9.84 15.58
C SER A 46 25.98 9.76 14.08
N THR A 47 26.21 8.57 13.52
CA THR A 47 25.78 8.21 12.17
C THR A 47 24.28 7.86 12.19
N PRO A 48 23.49 8.30 11.18
CA PRO A 48 22.06 8.00 11.11
C PRO A 48 21.85 6.52 10.76
N LEU A 49 21.42 5.73 11.74
CA LEU A 49 21.26 4.27 11.61
C LEU A 49 19.87 3.84 11.14
N ASP A 50 18.80 4.39 11.73
CA ASP A 50 17.42 4.01 11.45
C ASP A 50 16.44 5.10 11.89
N GLU A 51 15.32 5.29 11.17
CA GLU A 51 14.29 6.29 11.50
C GLU A 51 13.52 6.01 12.80
N ASN A 52 13.70 4.83 13.40
CA ASN A 52 12.92 4.35 14.55
C ASN A 52 13.66 4.46 15.89
N ASN A 53 14.73 5.25 15.98
CA ASN A 53 15.46 5.45 17.24
C ASN A 53 15.10 6.80 17.91
N PHE A 54 15.27 6.90 19.24
CA PHE A 54 15.16 8.13 20.03
C PHE A 54 15.97 9.27 19.41
N TYR A 55 17.14 8.95 18.84
CA TYR A 55 18.01 9.92 18.16
C TYR A 55 17.30 10.61 16.97
N SER A 56 16.60 9.84 16.13
CA SER A 56 15.81 10.41 15.02
C SER A 56 14.65 11.27 15.51
N THR A 57 14.11 10.95 16.69
CA THR A 57 13.08 11.78 17.34
C THR A 57 13.66 13.14 17.73
N LEU A 58 14.84 13.18 18.35
CA LEU A 58 15.52 14.44 18.72
C LEU A 58 15.74 15.36 17.53
N LEU A 59 16.14 14.81 16.38
CA LEU A 59 16.35 15.57 15.14
C LEU A 59 15.06 16.23 14.61
N ARG A 60 13.88 15.71 14.96
CA ARG A 60 12.56 16.18 14.49
C ARG A 60 11.79 16.94 15.57
N MET A 61 12.29 17.01 16.81
CA MET A 61 11.60 17.70 17.91
C MET A 61 11.52 19.20 17.64
N LYS A 62 10.34 19.76 17.93
CA LYS A 62 10.04 21.19 17.79
C LYS A 62 9.65 21.77 19.13
N GLU A 63 9.88 23.06 19.29
CA GLU A 63 9.47 23.82 20.47
C GLU A 63 7.94 23.81 20.65
N PRO A 64 7.41 23.74 21.89
CA PRO A 64 5.98 23.86 22.12
C PRO A 64 5.47 25.22 21.62
N ASN A 65 4.51 25.20 20.69
CA ASN A 65 3.88 26.37 20.05
C ASN A 65 4.74 27.10 19.00
N SER A 66 5.84 26.50 18.55
CA SER A 66 6.62 27.01 17.42
C SER A 66 6.95 25.88 16.44
N ASP A 67 7.18 26.24 15.17
CA ASP A 67 7.68 25.30 14.18
C ASP A 67 9.22 25.19 14.20
N GLU A 68 9.88 25.94 15.10
CA GLU A 68 11.33 25.95 15.28
C GLU A 68 11.82 24.65 15.93
N PRO A 69 12.98 24.13 15.48
CA PRO A 69 13.56 22.91 16.03
C PRO A 69 14.06 23.14 17.45
N MET A 70 13.76 22.19 18.34
CA MET A 70 14.19 22.21 19.75
C MET A 70 15.71 22.02 19.89
N PHE A 71 16.32 21.30 18.93
CA PHE A 71 17.76 21.07 18.87
C PHE A 71 18.36 21.70 17.62
N TYR A 72 19.55 22.27 17.75
CA TYR A 72 20.33 22.70 16.60
C TYR A 72 20.99 21.48 15.95
N VAL A 73 20.63 21.20 14.69
CA VAL A 73 21.09 20.03 13.95
C VAL A 73 22.13 20.44 12.90
N LEU A 74 23.31 19.83 12.99
CA LEU A 74 24.37 19.94 11.98
C LEU A 74 24.50 18.61 11.24
N GLU A 75 24.14 18.60 9.96
CA GLU A 75 24.30 17.43 9.10
C GLU A 75 25.59 17.55 8.29
N VAL A 76 26.49 16.58 8.45
CA VAL A 76 27.75 16.51 7.70
C VAL A 76 27.69 15.32 6.76
N THR A 77 27.59 15.58 5.45
CA THR A 77 27.59 14.56 4.41
C THR A 77 28.78 14.73 3.48
N LEU A 78 29.36 13.63 3.01
CA LEU A 78 30.48 13.67 2.06
C LEU A 78 30.03 13.70 0.59
N ILE A 79 28.72 13.77 0.35
CA ILE A 79 28.12 13.89 -0.99
C ILE A 79 27.35 15.20 -1.08
N CYS A 80 27.66 16.02 -2.07
CA CYS A 80 26.89 17.25 -2.30
C CYS A 80 25.50 16.94 -2.86
N PRO A 81 24.48 17.79 -2.60
CA PRO A 81 23.11 17.55 -3.07
C PRO A 81 23.01 17.26 -4.57
N ALA A 82 23.77 18.00 -5.39
CA ALA A 82 23.81 17.79 -6.84
C ALA A 82 24.38 16.42 -7.24
N CYS A 83 25.36 15.88 -6.51
CA CYS A 83 25.88 14.53 -6.74
C CYS A 83 24.90 13.45 -6.25
N ALA A 84 24.21 13.69 -5.13
CA ALA A 84 23.19 12.79 -4.61
C ALA A 84 22.01 12.65 -5.60
N GLU A 85 21.51 13.76 -6.16
CA GLU A 85 20.44 13.77 -7.18
C GLU A 85 20.85 13.04 -8.46
N ARG A 86 22.14 13.09 -8.82
CA ARG A 86 22.70 12.37 -9.99
C ARG A 86 22.98 10.89 -9.71
N GLY A 87 22.68 10.42 -8.50
CA GLY A 87 22.91 9.03 -8.09
C GLY A 87 24.38 8.66 -7.89
N ILE A 88 25.27 9.64 -7.75
CA ILE A 88 26.68 9.40 -7.42
C ILE A 88 26.76 9.10 -5.93
N LYS A 89 27.14 7.86 -5.59
CA LYS A 89 27.12 7.36 -4.22
C LYS A 89 28.49 7.11 -3.62
N ASP A 90 29.57 7.15 -4.39
CA ASP A 90 30.86 6.61 -3.92
C ASP A 90 31.87 7.70 -3.56
N VAL A 91 32.12 8.65 -4.46
CA VAL A 91 33.08 9.75 -4.21
C VAL A 91 32.54 11.04 -4.83
N CYS A 92 32.26 12.04 -4.00
CA CYS A 92 31.94 13.37 -4.47
C CYS A 92 33.23 14.20 -4.52
N GLU A 93 33.76 14.45 -5.72
CA GLU A 93 34.96 15.28 -5.89
C GLU A 93 34.77 16.71 -5.36
N HIS A 94 33.52 17.21 -5.35
CA HIS A 94 33.18 18.56 -4.88
C HIS A 94 33.22 18.75 -3.36
N ARG A 95 33.40 17.67 -2.59
CA ARG A 95 33.51 17.73 -1.12
C ARG A 95 34.79 17.06 -0.63
N ARG A 96 35.75 16.85 -1.53
CA ARG A 96 37.01 16.16 -1.22
C ARG A 96 37.87 16.96 -0.25
N GLU A 97 37.72 18.28 -0.27
CA GLU A 97 38.34 19.21 0.68
C GLU A 97 37.77 19.11 2.10
N LEU A 98 36.56 18.56 2.26
CA LEU A 98 35.97 18.27 3.57
C LEU A 98 36.47 16.95 4.16
N LEU A 99 37.19 16.13 3.38
CA LEU A 99 37.81 14.93 3.90
C LEU A 99 38.96 15.32 4.83
N PRO A 100 38.98 14.79 6.06
CA PRO A 100 40.04 15.12 6.97
C PRO A 100 41.38 14.54 6.47
N PRO A 101 42.53 15.21 6.73
CA PRO A 101 43.83 14.79 6.21
C PRO A 101 44.24 13.35 6.58
N TRP A 102 43.70 12.79 7.65
CA TRP A 102 43.99 11.42 8.09
C TRP A 102 43.20 10.33 7.34
N LYS A 103 42.18 10.70 6.53
CA LYS A 103 41.42 9.76 5.69
C LYS A 103 41.94 9.68 4.24
N SER A 104 42.83 10.58 3.79
CA SER A 104 43.25 10.68 2.38
C SER A 104 44.16 9.54 1.86
N ASP A 105 44.32 8.45 2.60
CA ASP A 105 45.11 7.30 2.18
C ASP A 105 44.24 6.34 1.34
N HIS A 106 44.37 6.46 0.02
CA HIS A 106 43.66 5.65 -0.98
C HIS A 106 43.75 4.14 -0.69
N ARG A 107 44.87 3.66 -0.14
CA ARG A 107 45.07 2.23 0.16
C ARG A 107 44.18 1.78 1.32
N ARG A 108 43.93 2.65 2.30
CA ARG A 108 43.04 2.37 3.43
C ARG A 108 41.57 2.47 3.02
N GLU A 109 41.23 3.37 2.11
CA GLU A 109 39.88 3.46 1.53
C GLU A 109 39.53 2.21 0.74
N GLU A 110 40.42 1.73 -0.13
CA GLU A 110 40.23 0.47 -0.88
C GLU A 110 40.11 -0.74 0.06
N MET A 111 40.98 -0.84 1.07
CA MET A 111 40.91 -1.90 2.07
C MET A 111 39.57 -1.87 2.84
N THR A 112 39.13 -0.68 3.25
CA THR A 112 37.85 -0.50 3.95
C THR A 112 36.70 -0.89 3.04
N ARG A 113 36.71 -0.46 1.77
CA ARG A 113 35.70 -0.84 0.78
C ARG A 113 35.63 -2.35 0.58
N MET A 114 36.78 -3.03 0.49
CA MET A 114 36.85 -4.49 0.38
C MET A 114 36.27 -5.20 1.62
N LEU A 115 36.56 -4.69 2.83
CA LEU A 115 36.02 -5.25 4.07
C LEU A 115 34.49 -5.13 4.14
N PHE A 116 33.94 -4.03 3.60
CA PHE A 116 32.50 -3.81 3.53
C PHE A 116 31.82 -4.36 2.27
N GLU A 117 32.51 -5.10 1.38
CA GLU A 117 31.87 -5.72 0.20
C GLU A 117 30.68 -6.62 0.56
N SER A 118 30.75 -7.25 1.74
CA SER A 118 29.68 -8.08 2.27
C SER A 118 28.50 -7.28 2.85
N GLN A 119 28.68 -5.99 3.16
CA GLN A 119 27.71 -5.13 3.84
C GLN A 119 27.73 -3.69 3.27
N PRO A 120 27.32 -3.49 2.00
CA PRO A 120 27.41 -2.20 1.31
C PRO A 120 26.54 -1.10 1.94
N GLN A 121 25.45 -1.44 2.62
CA GLN A 121 24.63 -0.48 3.36
C GLN A 121 25.39 0.11 4.56
N MET A 122 26.15 -0.71 5.28
CA MET A 122 26.97 -0.26 6.41
C MET A 122 28.11 0.65 5.94
N TYR A 123 28.69 0.38 4.76
CA TYR A 123 29.65 1.30 4.14
C TYR A 123 29.03 2.68 3.84
N MET A 124 27.83 2.71 3.25
CA MET A 124 27.15 3.98 2.94
C MET A 124 26.83 4.79 4.20
N GLN A 125 26.43 4.13 5.29
CA GLN A 125 26.16 4.80 6.56
C GLN A 125 27.44 5.30 7.24
N GLU A 126 28.44 4.42 7.39
CA GLU A 126 29.63 4.69 8.19
C GLU A 126 30.66 5.56 7.47
N GLN A 127 30.82 5.39 6.16
CA GLN A 127 31.81 6.15 5.40
C GLN A 127 31.23 7.39 4.74
N LEU A 128 29.99 7.32 4.26
CA LEU A 128 29.40 8.39 3.43
C LEU A 128 28.38 9.25 4.19
N GLY A 129 27.97 8.82 5.39
CA GLY A 129 27.01 9.53 6.22
C GLY A 129 25.59 9.51 5.67
N ILE A 130 25.27 8.58 4.78
CA ILE A 130 23.94 8.47 4.15
C ILE A 130 23.06 7.58 5.04
N PRO A 131 21.93 8.08 5.57
CA PRO A 131 20.99 7.25 6.32
C PRO A 131 20.48 6.10 5.44
N SER A 132 20.62 4.85 5.91
CA SER A 132 19.83 3.75 5.36
C SER A 132 18.40 3.88 5.91
N GLY A 133 17.39 3.94 5.04
CA GLY A 133 16.01 3.66 5.47
C GLY A 133 14.91 4.59 4.94
N ALA A 134 15.17 5.87 4.66
CA ALA A 134 14.12 6.77 4.17
C ALA A 134 13.85 6.61 2.65
N ASP A 135 14.93 6.56 1.84
CA ASP A 135 14.82 6.41 0.37
C ASP A 135 14.77 4.96 -0.12
N ALA A 136 14.94 3.99 0.80
CA ALA A 136 14.94 2.58 0.44
C ALA A 136 13.52 1.99 0.39
N CYS A 137 12.59 2.49 1.21
CA CYS A 137 11.22 1.99 1.23
C CYS A 137 10.52 2.22 -0.11
N CYS A 138 9.85 1.18 -0.60
CA CYS A 138 9.11 1.23 -1.86
C CYS A 138 7.78 1.98 -1.76
N TYR A 139 7.25 2.15 -0.55
CA TYR A 139 5.95 2.75 -0.31
C TYR A 139 6.05 3.86 0.74
N ASP A 140 5.33 4.95 0.47
CA ASP A 140 5.23 6.08 1.39
C ASP A 140 4.51 5.67 2.69
N ARG A 141 5.12 6.02 3.82
CA ARG A 141 4.60 5.70 5.16
C ARG A 141 3.26 6.36 5.43
N GLU A 142 3.02 7.57 4.93
CA GLU A 142 1.76 8.27 5.12
C GLU A 142 0.62 7.55 4.38
N SER A 143 0.86 7.12 3.14
CA SER A 143 -0.07 6.34 2.33
C SER A 143 -0.41 4.99 2.99
N LEU A 144 0.60 4.32 3.56
CA LEU A 144 0.37 3.08 4.33
C LEU A 144 -0.39 3.32 5.63
N ALA A 145 -0.11 4.43 6.34
CA ALA A 145 -0.84 4.79 7.54
C ALA A 145 -2.31 5.11 7.23
N ARG A 146 -2.58 5.90 6.18
CA ARG A 146 -3.94 6.17 5.69
C ARG A 146 -4.66 4.90 5.28
N PHE A 147 -3.97 3.98 4.61
CA PHE A 147 -4.53 2.67 4.26
C PHE A 147 -4.90 1.85 5.51
N ALA A 148 -4.05 1.85 6.55
CA ALA A 148 -4.27 1.13 7.79
C ALA A 148 -5.45 1.66 8.62
N THR A 149 -5.60 2.99 8.71
CA THR A 149 -6.62 3.64 9.54
C THR A 149 -7.96 3.84 8.81
N ARG A 150 -8.03 3.45 7.53
CA ARG A 150 -9.21 3.75 6.72
C ARG A 150 -10.43 3.02 7.26
N VAL A 151 -11.55 3.75 7.37
CA VAL A 151 -12.87 3.17 7.66
C VAL A 151 -13.13 2.10 6.61
N ARG A 152 -13.28 0.85 7.08
CA ARG A 152 -13.56 -0.26 6.17
C ARG A 152 -14.96 -0.06 5.60
N TYR A 153 -15.17 -0.52 4.38
CA TYR A 153 -16.39 -0.27 3.65
C TYR A 153 -17.38 -1.43 3.83
N GLN A 154 -18.64 -1.13 4.14
CA GLN A 154 -19.69 -2.14 4.20
C GLN A 154 -20.30 -2.33 2.82
N VAL A 155 -20.22 -3.55 2.29
CA VAL A 155 -20.81 -3.89 1.01
C VAL A 155 -22.33 -3.88 1.11
N ASP A 156 -22.99 -2.98 0.38
CA ASP A 156 -24.40 -3.19 0.08
C ASP A 156 -24.51 -4.17 -1.09
N THR A 157 -24.66 -5.46 -0.75
CA THR A 157 -24.86 -6.54 -1.73
C THR A 157 -26.16 -6.40 -2.52
N ARG A 158 -27.09 -5.52 -2.10
CA ARG A 158 -28.41 -5.35 -2.72
C ARG A 158 -28.43 -4.25 -3.78
N THR A 159 -27.53 -3.28 -3.68
CA THR A 159 -27.36 -2.21 -4.69
C THR A 159 -26.07 -2.35 -5.48
N ALA A 160 -25.38 -3.48 -5.36
CA ALA A 160 -24.20 -3.79 -6.14
C ALA A 160 -24.59 -3.84 -7.62
N ASP A 161 -24.47 -2.70 -8.29
CA ASP A 161 -24.21 -2.58 -9.71
C ASP A 161 -23.36 -3.80 -10.09
N PRO A 162 -23.89 -4.70 -10.94
CA PRO A 162 -23.57 -6.13 -10.93
C PRO A 162 -22.09 -6.28 -10.72
N ILE A 163 -21.72 -6.72 -9.49
CA ILE A 163 -20.35 -6.89 -9.02
C ILE A 163 -19.55 -7.29 -10.24
N GLY A 164 -18.61 -6.43 -10.65
CA GLY A 164 -18.06 -6.42 -11.99
C GLY A 164 -17.87 -7.85 -12.47
N GLN A 165 -18.30 -8.16 -13.69
CA GLN A 165 -18.36 -9.52 -14.24
C GLN A 165 -17.10 -10.36 -14.00
N ASN A 166 -15.99 -9.72 -13.62
CA ASN A 166 -14.73 -10.33 -13.26
C ASN A 166 -14.33 -9.98 -11.80
N VAL A 167 -14.08 -11.01 -11.00
CA VAL A 167 -13.34 -10.94 -9.74
C VAL A 167 -11.95 -11.48 -9.97
N TYR A 168 -10.95 -10.73 -9.55
CA TYR A 168 -9.54 -11.07 -9.74
C TYR A 168 -8.99 -11.75 -8.49
N MET A 169 -8.25 -12.84 -8.69
CA MET A 169 -7.59 -13.60 -7.63
C MET A 169 -6.08 -13.63 -7.92
N ALA A 170 -5.30 -12.85 -7.19
CA ALA A 170 -3.85 -12.85 -7.29
C ALA A 170 -3.23 -13.90 -6.36
N ILE A 171 -2.34 -14.72 -6.92
CA ILE A 171 -1.73 -15.86 -6.23
C ILE A 171 -0.22 -15.76 -6.39
N ASP A 172 0.48 -15.48 -5.29
CA ASP A 172 1.93 -15.70 -5.21
C ASP A 172 2.17 -17.16 -4.82
N THR A 173 2.81 -17.91 -5.71
CA THR A 173 3.02 -19.35 -5.56
C THR A 173 4.29 -19.61 -4.75
N CYS A 174 4.18 -20.47 -3.72
CA CYS A 174 5.35 -20.83 -2.93
C CYS A 174 6.25 -21.81 -3.69
N GLY A 175 7.55 -21.51 -3.73
CA GLY A 175 8.58 -22.36 -4.32
C GLY A 175 9.08 -23.52 -3.45
N GLY A 176 8.43 -23.77 -2.32
CA GLY A 176 8.96 -24.59 -1.22
C GLY A 176 9.83 -23.79 -0.24
N GLY A 177 10.25 -24.46 0.85
CA GLY A 177 11.00 -23.84 1.96
C GLY A 177 10.10 -23.08 2.94
N ASN A 178 10.64 -22.02 3.55
CA ASN A 178 9.92 -21.18 4.53
C ASN A 178 9.02 -20.10 3.87
N ASN A 179 8.89 -20.10 2.54
CA ASN A 179 8.04 -19.14 1.83
C ASN A 179 6.56 -19.53 2.00
N MET A 180 5.69 -18.52 2.12
CA MET A 180 4.25 -18.76 2.21
C MET A 180 3.62 -18.63 0.82
N MET A 181 2.53 -19.34 0.59
CA MET A 181 1.62 -19.00 -0.50
C MET A 181 0.75 -17.85 -0.03
N ALA A 182 0.54 -16.86 -0.89
CA ALA A 182 -0.36 -15.75 -0.62
C ALA A 182 -1.44 -15.65 -1.69
N ILE A 183 -2.68 -15.48 -1.26
CA ILE A 183 -3.84 -15.28 -2.13
C ILE A 183 -4.50 -13.96 -1.73
N VAL A 184 -4.69 -13.06 -2.70
CA VAL A 184 -5.40 -11.79 -2.51
C VAL A 184 -6.44 -11.66 -3.61
N SER A 185 -7.69 -11.47 -3.23
CA SER A 185 -8.81 -11.40 -4.17
C SER A 185 -9.58 -10.09 -4.05
N GLY A 186 -10.01 -9.59 -5.21
CA GLY A 186 -10.58 -8.26 -5.33
C GLY A 186 -11.25 -8.01 -6.68
N TYR A 187 -11.85 -6.85 -6.85
CA TYR A 187 -12.40 -6.43 -8.14
C TYR A 187 -12.04 -4.98 -8.46
N LEU A 188 -12.27 -4.57 -9.71
CA LEU A 188 -12.13 -3.18 -10.13
C LEU A 188 -13.51 -2.54 -10.28
N THR A 189 -13.64 -1.30 -9.82
CA THR A 189 -14.85 -0.52 -10.08
C THR A 189 -14.80 0.17 -11.44
N VAL A 190 -15.93 0.76 -11.84
CA VAL A 190 -16.04 1.64 -13.01
C VAL A 190 -15.06 2.82 -12.93
N ASN A 191 -14.71 3.25 -11.71
CA ASN A 191 -13.72 4.30 -11.49
C ASN A 191 -12.29 3.75 -11.46
N HIS A 192 -12.04 2.49 -11.83
CA HIS A 192 -10.75 1.79 -11.72
C HIS A 192 -10.18 1.77 -10.29
N ASP A 193 -11.03 1.82 -9.26
CA ASP A 193 -10.53 1.66 -7.90
C ASP A 193 -10.21 0.19 -7.64
N LEU A 194 -9.04 -0.07 -7.07
CA LEU A 194 -8.63 -1.39 -6.63
C LEU A 194 -9.22 -1.71 -5.27
N VAL A 195 -9.78 -2.90 -5.15
CA VAL A 195 -10.31 -3.29 -3.86
C VAL A 195 -10.22 -4.75 -3.58
N MET A 196 -9.76 -5.04 -2.36
CA MET A 196 -9.27 -6.36 -2.01
C MET A 196 -9.21 -6.70 -0.52
N GLY A 197 -9.32 -8.00 -0.25
CA GLY A 197 -10.44 -8.74 0.34
C GLY A 197 -10.32 -9.36 1.74
N ARG A 198 -11.38 -9.88 2.39
CA ARG A 198 -11.24 -10.72 3.61
C ARG A 198 -12.08 -12.01 3.62
N ASP A 199 -11.43 -13.16 3.77
CA ASP A 199 -12.09 -14.43 4.09
C ASP A 199 -11.93 -14.87 5.53
N ASP A 200 -13.05 -15.27 6.12
CA ASP A 200 -13.05 -16.10 7.32
C ASP A 200 -13.86 -17.35 7.01
N GLY A 201 -13.25 -18.52 7.19
CA GLY A 201 -13.94 -19.80 7.08
C GLY A 201 -15.07 -19.90 8.11
N MET A 202 -16.31 -19.98 7.65
CA MET A 202 -17.44 -20.32 8.52
C MET A 202 -17.35 -21.79 8.94
N ARG A 203 -17.19 -22.06 10.25
CA ARG A 203 -17.80 -23.24 10.89
C ARG A 203 -19.19 -22.81 11.36
N GLY A 204 -20.19 -23.64 11.10
CA GLY A 204 -21.58 -23.23 10.94
C GLY A 204 -22.27 -22.60 12.15
N ALA A 205 -23.20 -21.71 11.85
CA ALA A 205 -24.48 -21.54 12.56
C ALA A 205 -25.37 -20.64 11.69
N GLY A 206 -26.48 -21.20 11.19
CA GLY A 206 -27.51 -20.41 10.53
C GLY A 206 -28.21 -19.53 11.55
N VAL A 207 -28.22 -18.22 11.31
CA VAL A 207 -29.14 -17.28 11.96
C VAL A 207 -29.82 -16.48 10.87
N VAL A 208 -31.04 -16.88 10.55
CA VAL A 208 -31.96 -16.07 9.74
C VAL A 208 -32.64 -15.11 10.71
N CYS A 209 -32.20 -13.84 10.73
CA CYS A 209 -32.93 -12.76 11.39
C CYS A 209 -33.81 -12.06 10.34
N VAL A 210 -35.12 -12.33 10.40
CA VAL A 210 -36.15 -11.51 9.74
C VAL A 210 -36.47 -10.35 10.67
N PHE A 211 -36.16 -9.12 10.26
CA PHE A 211 -36.76 -7.93 10.87
C PHE A 211 -37.62 -7.19 9.84
N CYS A 212 -38.90 -7.08 10.20
CA CYS A 212 -39.97 -6.46 9.45
C CYS A 212 -40.22 -5.06 10.02
N GLY A 213 -40.20 -4.03 9.16
CA GLY A 213 -40.97 -2.79 9.33
C GLY A 213 -40.46 -1.70 10.28
N GLY A 214 -40.74 -0.44 9.90
CA GLY A 214 -41.03 0.64 10.86
C GLY A 214 -40.17 1.89 10.77
N SER A 215 -40.69 2.94 10.12
CA SER A 215 -40.19 4.32 10.16
C SER A 215 -40.46 5.00 11.53
N SER A 216 -39.64 5.99 11.94
CA SER A 216 -40.08 7.31 12.46
C SER A 216 -38.93 8.22 12.91
N LEU A 217 -39.02 9.50 12.55
CA LEU A 217 -38.12 10.63 12.85
C LEU A 217 -38.90 11.67 13.71
N ILE A 218 -38.29 12.24 14.76
CA ILE A 218 -38.88 13.34 15.56
C ILE A 218 -37.92 14.54 15.54
N LEU A 219 -38.41 15.74 15.19
CA LEU A 219 -37.73 17.02 15.42
C LEU A 219 -38.72 18.09 15.93
N ARG A 220 -38.26 18.89 16.91
CA ARG A 220 -38.99 19.94 17.65
C ARG A 220 -38.51 21.33 17.18
N LYS A 221 -39.40 22.33 17.15
CA LYS A 221 -39.18 23.71 16.65
C LYS A 221 -39.47 24.76 17.73
N THR A 222 -38.70 25.85 17.78
CA THR A 222 -39.04 27.12 18.45
C THR A 222 -38.66 28.32 17.58
N ALA A 223 -39.38 29.43 17.70
CA ALA A 223 -39.37 30.59 16.79
C ALA A 223 -39.48 31.95 17.52
N GLY A 224 -39.00 33.01 16.85
CA GLY A 224 -39.27 34.46 17.06
C GLY A 224 -37.98 35.31 17.04
N SER A 225 -37.79 36.47 16.39
CA SER A 225 -38.52 37.40 15.49
C SER A 225 -37.49 38.45 14.97
N PRO A 226 -37.69 39.24 13.87
CA PRO A 226 -36.59 39.71 12.99
C PRO A 226 -36.39 41.24 12.81
N SER A 227 -35.23 41.66 12.26
CA SER A 227 -35.14 42.78 11.32
C SER A 227 -33.91 42.74 10.37
N ALA A 228 -34.21 42.77 9.06
CA ALA A 228 -33.52 43.37 7.90
C ALA A 228 -32.20 42.81 7.28
N ARG A 229 -32.36 42.49 5.97
CA ARG A 229 -31.42 42.39 4.83
C ARG A 229 -30.47 41.18 4.76
N VAL A 230 -30.70 40.31 3.76
CA VAL A 230 -29.82 40.06 2.59
C VAL A 230 -30.46 39.04 1.60
N LYS A 231 -30.38 39.42 0.32
CA LYS A 231 -30.51 38.74 -0.99
C LYS A 231 -30.92 37.24 -1.12
N ARG A 232 -31.89 37.04 -2.03
CA ARG A 232 -32.06 35.96 -3.04
C ARG A 232 -31.89 34.50 -2.59
N LEU A 233 -33.01 33.75 -2.55
CA LEU A 233 -33.18 32.50 -3.30
C LEU A 233 -34.66 32.10 -3.29
N LEU A 234 -35.29 32.05 -4.48
CA LEU A 234 -36.64 31.53 -4.67
C LEU A 234 -36.56 30.19 -5.42
N PHE A 235 -37.09 29.17 -4.74
CA PHE A 235 -37.74 27.95 -5.23
C PHE A 235 -36.94 26.86 -5.96
N ALA A 236 -36.45 25.90 -5.16
CA ALA A 236 -36.10 24.53 -5.60
C ALA A 236 -37.32 23.63 -5.86
N ARG A 237 -38.55 24.14 -5.69
CA ARG A 237 -39.79 23.35 -5.85
C ARG A 237 -40.37 23.43 -7.27
N ASP A 238 -39.94 24.41 -8.07
CA ASP A 238 -40.40 24.57 -9.45
C ASP A 238 -39.57 23.76 -10.46
N ILE A 239 -38.34 23.37 -10.15
CA ILE A 239 -37.45 22.67 -11.10
C ILE A 239 -37.88 21.22 -11.34
N ALA A 240 -38.34 20.52 -10.30
CA ALA A 240 -38.86 19.16 -10.44
C ALA A 240 -40.23 19.14 -11.14
N ALA A 241 -41.06 20.15 -10.89
CA ALA A 241 -42.34 20.34 -11.60
C ALA A 241 -42.11 20.72 -13.07
N LEU A 242 -41.11 21.55 -13.38
CA LEU A 242 -40.72 21.90 -14.75
C LEU A 242 -40.16 20.68 -15.50
N GLY A 243 -39.33 19.86 -14.83
CA GLY A 243 -38.79 18.62 -15.40
C GLY A 243 -39.89 17.62 -15.76
N TRP A 244 -40.85 17.41 -14.86
CA TRP A 244 -42.00 16.54 -15.11
C TRP A 244 -42.97 17.13 -16.15
N LEU A 245 -43.19 18.44 -16.16
CA LEU A 245 -44.04 19.11 -17.16
C LEU A 245 -43.44 19.04 -18.57
N ILE A 246 -42.11 19.11 -18.68
CA ILE A 246 -41.37 18.96 -19.94
C ILE A 246 -41.49 17.51 -20.43
N VAL A 247 -41.23 16.51 -19.57
CA VAL A 247 -41.37 15.09 -19.94
C VAL A 247 -42.81 14.74 -20.34
N TRP A 248 -43.81 15.21 -19.57
CA TRP A 248 -45.24 14.99 -19.84
C TRP A 248 -45.73 15.68 -21.12
N ARG A 249 -45.25 16.92 -21.40
CA ARG A 249 -45.55 17.60 -22.68
C ARG A 249 -44.87 16.92 -23.88
N LEU A 250 -43.68 16.35 -23.69
CA LEU A 250 -42.96 15.61 -24.74
C LEU A 250 -43.62 14.25 -25.02
N GLU A 251 -44.20 13.60 -24.01
CA GLU A 251 -44.96 12.35 -24.18
C GLU A 251 -46.23 12.54 -25.02
N ARG A 252 -46.96 13.65 -24.84
CA ARG A 252 -48.25 13.89 -25.52
C ARG A 252 -48.15 14.50 -26.92
N ARG A 253 -47.03 15.13 -27.28
CA ARG A 253 -46.91 15.85 -28.57
C ARG A 253 -46.03 15.18 -29.62
N MET A 254 -45.27 14.14 -29.28
CA MET A 254 -44.36 13.52 -30.23
C MET A 254 -44.58 12.02 -30.37
N THR A 255 -45.06 11.63 -31.57
CA THR A 255 -45.09 10.26 -32.09
C THR A 255 -43.69 9.81 -32.51
N LEU A 256 -42.71 9.98 -31.62
CA LEU A 256 -41.34 9.53 -31.83
C LEU A 256 -41.11 8.21 -31.09
N THR A 257 -40.34 7.32 -31.72
CA THR A 257 -39.90 6.07 -31.10
C THR A 257 -38.99 6.35 -29.90
N PRO A 258 -38.92 5.43 -28.90
CA PRO A 258 -38.15 5.64 -27.66
C PRO A 258 -36.70 6.06 -27.88
N PHE A 259 -36.10 5.58 -28.97
CA PHE A 259 -34.71 5.85 -29.34
C PHE A 259 -34.47 7.33 -29.71
N HIS A 260 -35.41 7.98 -30.41
CA HIS A 260 -35.31 9.39 -30.77
C HIS A 260 -35.60 10.32 -29.58
N LYS A 261 -36.43 9.88 -28.62
CA LYS A 261 -36.67 10.60 -27.36
C LYS A 261 -35.41 10.64 -26.49
N LEU A 262 -34.65 9.53 -26.45
CA LEU A 262 -33.39 9.44 -25.73
C LEU A 262 -32.29 10.32 -26.36
N ALA A 263 -32.25 10.39 -27.69
CA ALA A 263 -31.34 11.26 -28.43
C ALA A 263 -31.66 12.76 -28.22
N TYR A 264 -32.94 13.14 -28.15
CA TYR A 264 -33.36 14.52 -27.89
C TYR A 264 -33.06 14.99 -26.46
N VAL A 265 -33.26 14.13 -25.46
CA VAL A 265 -32.88 14.41 -24.05
C VAL A 265 -31.35 14.54 -23.92
N ARG A 266 -30.58 13.70 -24.61
CA ARG A 266 -29.12 13.84 -24.70
C ARG A 266 -28.67 15.12 -25.40
N ALA A 267 -29.44 15.61 -26.39
CA ALA A 267 -29.09 16.84 -27.11
C ALA A 267 -29.38 18.12 -26.31
N GLN A 268 -30.40 18.10 -25.43
CA GLN A 268 -30.81 19.27 -24.63
C GLN A 268 -30.09 19.39 -23.28
N LEU A 269 -29.53 18.31 -22.74
CA LEU A 269 -28.72 18.36 -21.52
C LEU A 269 -27.27 18.72 -21.85
N ARG A 270 -27.03 20.01 -22.13
CA ARG A 270 -25.68 20.59 -22.09
C ARG A 270 -25.56 21.54 -20.91
N GLY A 271 -24.61 21.24 -20.01
CA GLY A 271 -24.24 22.08 -18.89
C GLY A 271 -23.93 21.29 -17.60
N PRO A 272 -23.30 21.95 -16.60
CA PRO A 272 -22.63 21.33 -15.45
C PRO A 272 -23.53 20.54 -14.47
N VAL A 273 -24.83 20.43 -14.75
CA VAL A 273 -25.83 19.79 -13.87
C VAL A 273 -25.81 18.26 -13.99
N LEU A 274 -25.29 17.67 -15.08
CA LEU A 274 -25.11 16.22 -15.17
C LEU A 274 -23.85 15.72 -14.43
N HIS A 275 -22.89 16.61 -14.17
CA HIS A 275 -21.62 16.24 -13.55
C HIS A 275 -21.68 16.17 -12.01
N LEU A 276 -22.72 16.74 -11.39
CA LEU A 276 -22.86 16.80 -9.93
C LEU A 276 -23.70 15.65 -9.31
N VAL A 277 -24.34 14.81 -10.14
CA VAL A 277 -25.17 13.67 -9.66
C VAL A 277 -24.42 12.33 -9.72
N ALA A 278 -23.21 12.30 -10.28
CA ALA A 278 -22.32 11.13 -10.23
C ALA A 278 -21.67 11.00 -8.83
N LYS A 279 -22.47 10.66 -7.82
CA LYS A 279 -21.97 10.31 -6.49
C LYS A 279 -21.44 8.88 -6.49
N ALA A 280 -20.10 8.80 -6.61
CA ALA A 280 -19.17 7.86 -5.98
C ALA A 280 -19.69 6.44 -5.68
N LEU A 281 -19.59 5.56 -6.68
CA LEU A 281 -19.58 4.12 -6.45
C LEU A 281 -18.20 3.70 -5.96
N ILE A 282 -18.22 3.14 -4.77
CA ILE A 282 -17.07 2.83 -3.94
C ILE A 282 -16.76 1.34 -4.05
N ALA A 283 -15.47 1.09 -4.20
CA ALA A 283 -14.82 -0.20 -4.37
C ALA A 283 -14.82 -1.05 -3.08
N GLN A 284 -14.92 -2.40 -3.19
CA GLN A 284 -14.95 -3.40 -2.10
C GLN A 284 -14.21 -4.72 -2.38
N VAL A 285 -14.00 -5.47 -1.31
CA VAL A 285 -12.82 -6.29 -1.06
C VAL A 285 -13.36 -7.63 -0.65
N ILE A 286 -12.98 -8.73 -1.31
CA ILE A 286 -13.65 -10.02 -1.04
C ILE A 286 -12.86 -11.01 -0.17
N SER A 287 -11.63 -11.42 -0.52
CA SER A 287 -10.76 -12.27 0.32
C SER A 287 -9.22 -11.99 0.35
N MET A 288 -8.53 -12.40 1.42
CA MET A 288 -7.07 -12.50 1.58
C MET A 288 -6.72 -13.71 2.45
N ASP A 289 -5.73 -14.51 2.04
CA ASP A 289 -5.18 -15.64 2.81
C ASP A 289 -3.66 -15.73 2.61
N ALA A 290 -2.91 -16.03 3.68
CA ALA A 290 -1.48 -16.33 3.62
C ALA A 290 -1.16 -17.57 4.45
N THR A 291 -0.70 -18.63 3.79
CA THR A 291 -0.49 -19.94 4.42
C THR A 291 0.84 -20.53 3.95
N ALA A 292 1.63 -21.04 4.90
CA ALA A 292 2.77 -21.88 4.57
C ALA A 292 2.27 -23.22 4.02
N VAL A 293 2.50 -23.47 2.73
CA VAL A 293 2.06 -24.69 2.06
C VAL A 293 3.27 -25.63 1.91
N THR A 294 3.18 -26.81 2.52
CA THR A 294 4.26 -27.80 2.51
C THR A 294 3.96 -29.01 1.63
N SER A 295 2.76 -29.10 1.05
CA SER A 295 2.34 -30.23 0.20
C SER A 295 1.30 -29.83 -0.84
N ASP A 296 1.20 -30.61 -1.92
CA ASP A 296 0.21 -30.42 -3.00
C ASP A 296 -1.24 -30.54 -2.50
N ASN A 297 -1.48 -31.37 -1.48
CA ASN A 297 -2.80 -31.51 -0.87
C ASN A 297 -3.20 -30.24 -0.12
N GLN A 298 -2.26 -29.62 0.60
CA GLN A 298 -2.48 -28.34 1.24
C GLN A 298 -2.68 -27.23 0.21
N LEU A 299 -1.87 -27.20 -0.86
CA LEU A 299 -2.05 -26.25 -1.97
C LEU A 299 -3.47 -26.32 -2.53
N THR A 300 -3.91 -27.56 -2.83
CA THR A 300 -5.25 -27.82 -3.36
C THR A 300 -6.32 -27.39 -2.35
N HIS A 301 -6.17 -27.76 -1.07
CA HIS A 301 -7.13 -27.41 -0.04
C HIS A 301 -7.30 -25.90 0.14
N GLU A 302 -6.20 -25.16 0.28
CA GLU A 302 -6.22 -23.71 0.52
C GLU A 302 -6.83 -22.96 -0.68
N LEU A 303 -6.39 -23.29 -1.91
CA LEU A 303 -6.93 -22.69 -3.14
C LEU A 303 -8.42 -23.02 -3.34
N SER A 304 -8.79 -24.29 -3.17
CA SER A 304 -10.18 -24.75 -3.28
C SER A 304 -11.08 -24.08 -2.24
N SER A 305 -10.60 -23.95 -1.00
CA SER A 305 -11.32 -23.31 0.10
C SER A 305 -11.53 -21.83 -0.18
N HIS A 306 -10.49 -21.11 -0.61
CA HIS A 306 -10.59 -19.71 -1.00
C HIS A 306 -11.55 -19.51 -2.20
N ALA A 307 -11.40 -20.31 -3.27
CA ALA A 307 -12.24 -20.20 -4.45
C ALA A 307 -13.71 -20.51 -4.15
N GLN A 308 -13.99 -21.50 -3.30
CA GLN A 308 -15.36 -21.80 -2.84
C GLN A 308 -15.96 -20.63 -2.06
N ARG A 309 -15.21 -20.03 -1.12
CA ARG A 309 -15.69 -18.88 -0.35
C ARG A 309 -15.99 -17.67 -1.23
N LEU A 310 -15.16 -17.42 -2.24
CA LEU A 310 -15.48 -16.40 -3.24
C LEU A 310 -16.79 -16.75 -3.97
N ARG A 311 -16.95 -17.99 -4.43
CA ARG A 311 -18.16 -18.44 -5.13
C ARG A 311 -19.42 -18.28 -4.29
N ASP A 312 -19.34 -18.57 -3.00
CA ASP A 312 -20.46 -18.44 -2.07
C ASP A 312 -20.88 -16.97 -1.86
N ARG A 313 -19.96 -16.02 -2.09
CA ARG A 313 -20.21 -14.58 -1.92
C ARG A 313 -20.60 -13.86 -3.21
N MET A 314 -20.11 -14.34 -4.34
CA MET A 314 -20.30 -13.67 -5.63
C MET A 314 -21.58 -14.15 -6.31
N HIS A 315 -22.07 -13.35 -7.26
CA HIS A 315 -23.09 -13.85 -8.18
C HIS A 315 -22.57 -15.07 -8.95
N ALA A 316 -23.44 -16.06 -9.19
CA ALA A 316 -23.10 -17.27 -9.93
C ALA A 316 -22.51 -17.00 -11.32
N THR A 317 -22.83 -15.83 -11.92
CA THR A 317 -22.35 -15.39 -13.23
C THR A 317 -21.00 -14.67 -13.20
N ALA A 318 -20.46 -14.33 -12.03
CA ALA A 318 -19.17 -13.64 -11.94
C ALA A 318 -18.03 -14.57 -12.34
N CYS A 319 -17.15 -14.10 -13.23
CA CYS A 319 -15.95 -14.80 -13.66
C CYS A 319 -14.82 -14.60 -12.66
N ILE A 320 -14.16 -15.68 -12.22
CA ILE A 320 -12.90 -15.57 -11.49
C ILE A 320 -11.78 -15.45 -12.51
N ILE A 321 -11.03 -14.35 -12.49
CA ILE A 321 -9.81 -14.17 -13.27
C ILE A 321 -8.60 -14.36 -12.35
N SER A 322 -7.93 -15.50 -12.45
CA SER A 322 -6.75 -15.75 -11.62
C SER A 322 -5.48 -15.15 -12.23
N ILE A 323 -4.67 -14.53 -11.37
CA ILE A 323 -3.38 -13.92 -11.68
C ILE A 323 -2.31 -14.73 -10.95
N ILE A 324 -1.74 -15.72 -11.61
CA ILE A 324 -0.86 -16.71 -10.97
C ILE A 324 0.60 -16.33 -11.21
N GLU A 325 1.37 -16.08 -10.16
CA GLU A 325 2.81 -15.89 -10.30
C GLU A 325 3.49 -17.17 -10.82
N ALA A 326 4.25 -17.04 -11.91
CA ALA A 326 4.97 -18.12 -12.57
C ALA A 326 6.49 -18.03 -12.39
N ASN A 327 6.96 -17.43 -11.30
CA ASN A 327 8.39 -17.30 -11.02
C ASN A 327 9.03 -18.60 -10.54
N TYR A 328 8.35 -19.35 -9.69
CA TYR A 328 8.83 -20.64 -9.19
C TYR A 328 8.17 -21.78 -9.96
N GLY A 329 8.95 -22.80 -10.36
CA GLY A 329 8.46 -23.88 -11.22
C GLY A 329 8.01 -23.46 -12.62
N GLY A 330 8.11 -22.16 -12.95
CA GLY A 330 7.67 -21.61 -14.22
C GLY A 330 6.17 -21.81 -14.46
N TRP A 331 5.82 -22.02 -15.73
CA TRP A 331 4.44 -22.28 -16.16
C TRP A 331 3.86 -23.60 -15.64
N VAL A 332 4.68 -24.56 -15.19
CA VAL A 332 4.20 -25.87 -14.71
C VAL A 332 3.41 -25.68 -13.41
N GLN A 333 3.97 -24.96 -12.45
CA GLN A 333 3.28 -24.67 -11.19
C GLN A 333 2.04 -23.81 -11.42
N ALA A 334 2.14 -22.79 -12.27
CA ALA A 334 0.99 -21.95 -12.63
C ALA A 334 -0.13 -22.76 -13.31
N SER A 335 0.21 -23.71 -14.18
CA SER A 335 -0.76 -24.60 -14.82
C SER A 335 -1.43 -25.54 -13.81
N ARG A 336 -0.69 -25.98 -12.79
CA ARG A 336 -1.24 -26.80 -11.70
C ARG A 336 -2.27 -26.02 -10.87
N VAL A 337 -1.94 -24.77 -10.51
CA VAL A 337 -2.89 -23.86 -9.83
C VAL A 337 -4.13 -23.62 -10.68
N ALA A 338 -3.96 -23.37 -11.98
CA ALA A 338 -5.08 -23.22 -12.91
C ALA A 338 -6.01 -24.45 -12.94
N GLN A 339 -5.44 -25.66 -12.96
CA GLN A 339 -6.22 -26.91 -12.89
C GLN A 339 -7.01 -27.05 -11.58
N ILE A 340 -6.43 -26.66 -10.44
CA ILE A 340 -7.12 -26.68 -9.13
C ILE A 340 -8.34 -25.75 -9.15
N LEU A 341 -8.24 -24.62 -9.85
CA LEU A 341 -9.32 -23.64 -9.95
C LEU A 341 -10.38 -24.00 -10.99
N GLN A 342 -10.10 -24.91 -11.92
CA GLN A 342 -11.00 -25.29 -13.02
C GLN A 342 -12.43 -25.69 -12.60
N PRO A 343 -12.67 -26.36 -11.46
CA PRO A 343 -14.04 -26.70 -11.01
C PRO A 343 -14.90 -25.48 -10.65
N TYR A 344 -14.30 -24.32 -10.36
CA TYR A 344 -14.99 -23.12 -9.87
C TYR A 344 -15.42 -22.20 -11.02
N GLN A 345 -16.16 -22.74 -11.99
CA GLN A 345 -16.60 -21.99 -13.18
C GLN A 345 -17.66 -20.90 -12.88
N PRO A 346 -17.71 -19.80 -13.66
CA PRO A 346 -16.80 -19.45 -14.76
C PRO A 346 -15.42 -18.96 -14.26
N VAL A 347 -14.32 -19.59 -14.68
CA VAL A 347 -12.94 -19.19 -14.31
C VAL A 347 -12.07 -19.04 -15.55
N ARG A 348 -11.18 -18.04 -15.55
CA ARG A 348 -10.18 -17.76 -16.59
C ARG A 348 -8.85 -17.42 -15.93
N HIS A 349 -7.75 -17.59 -16.65
CA HIS A 349 -6.42 -17.33 -16.10
C HIS A 349 -5.69 -16.31 -16.96
N LEU A 350 -5.00 -15.35 -16.32
CA LEU A 350 -4.13 -14.44 -17.07
C LEU A 350 -2.89 -15.17 -17.56
N SER A 351 -2.44 -14.77 -18.74
CA SER A 351 -1.20 -15.23 -19.34
C SER A 351 -0.36 -14.06 -19.84
N ALA A 352 0.89 -14.04 -19.38
CA ALA A 352 1.94 -13.21 -19.97
C ALA A 352 2.68 -13.95 -21.11
N ASP A 353 2.30 -15.19 -21.42
CA ASP A 353 2.92 -15.99 -22.47
C ASP A 353 2.53 -15.44 -23.84
N ARG A 354 3.54 -14.90 -24.55
CA ARG A 354 3.38 -14.39 -25.92
C ARG A 354 3.49 -15.49 -26.97
N SER A 355 3.79 -16.73 -26.56
CA SER A 355 3.78 -17.87 -27.46
C SER A 355 2.34 -18.24 -27.86
N ASN A 356 2.20 -19.02 -28.93
CA ASN A 356 0.89 -19.52 -29.36
C ASN A 356 0.26 -20.51 -28.36
N LEU A 357 0.99 -20.94 -27.33
CA LEU A 357 0.51 -21.90 -26.34
C LEU A 357 -0.34 -21.27 -25.23
N ARG A 358 -0.25 -19.94 -25.05
CA ARG A 358 -1.01 -19.17 -24.05
C ARG A 358 -1.02 -19.87 -22.68
N ARG A 359 0.15 -20.15 -22.12
CA ARG A 359 0.25 -20.84 -20.82
C ARG A 359 -0.20 -19.92 -19.68
N PRO A 360 -0.95 -20.41 -18.68
CA PRO A 360 -1.39 -19.59 -17.57
C PRO A 360 -0.19 -19.11 -16.74
N GLY A 361 -0.33 -17.91 -16.19
CA GLY A 361 0.61 -17.30 -15.28
C GLY A 361 1.31 -16.06 -15.81
N VAL A 362 1.86 -15.29 -14.88
CA VAL A 362 2.53 -14.02 -15.13
C VAL A 362 3.94 -14.03 -14.54
N LEU A 363 4.90 -13.45 -15.26
CA LEU A 363 6.30 -13.39 -14.82
C LEU A 363 6.58 -12.12 -14.02
N THR A 364 7.27 -12.28 -12.89
CA THR A 364 7.61 -11.18 -11.97
C THR A 364 9.10 -10.83 -12.12
N SER A 365 9.44 -10.28 -13.29
CA SER A 365 10.78 -9.73 -13.56
C SER A 365 11.05 -8.48 -12.72
N ALA A 366 12.30 -8.04 -12.64
CA ALA A 366 12.64 -6.78 -11.94
C ALA A 366 11.85 -5.59 -12.51
N GLU A 367 11.69 -5.53 -13.82
CA GLU A 367 10.92 -4.48 -14.49
C GLU A 367 9.42 -4.58 -14.19
N SER A 368 8.83 -5.79 -14.24
CA SER A 368 7.41 -5.93 -13.92
C SER A 368 7.14 -5.65 -12.45
N LYS A 369 8.02 -6.06 -11.53
CA LYS A 369 7.96 -5.67 -10.11
C LYS A 369 7.93 -4.15 -9.93
N GLU A 370 8.81 -3.42 -10.62
CA GLU A 370 8.85 -1.96 -10.57
C GLU A 370 7.52 -1.33 -11.01
N ARG A 371 6.95 -1.81 -12.13
CA ARG A 371 5.65 -1.32 -12.64
C ARG A 371 4.50 -1.62 -11.67
N MET A 372 4.46 -2.83 -11.11
CA MET A 372 3.42 -3.20 -10.15
C MET A 372 3.52 -2.39 -8.85
N ARG A 373 4.74 -2.13 -8.39
CA ARG A 373 5.02 -1.31 -7.20
C ARG A 373 4.61 0.15 -7.43
N HIS A 374 4.82 0.69 -8.64
CA HIS A 374 4.32 2.04 -9.01
C HIS A 374 2.81 2.09 -8.96
N GLU A 375 2.15 1.09 -9.53
CA GLU A 375 0.70 1.07 -9.60
C GLU A 375 0.06 0.91 -8.23
N LEU A 376 0.60 0.05 -7.37
CA LEU A 376 0.15 -0.06 -5.99
C LEU A 376 0.39 1.23 -5.20
N GLN A 377 1.56 1.85 -5.33
CA GLN A 377 1.86 3.15 -4.68
C GLN A 377 0.86 4.23 -5.14
N ARG A 378 0.51 4.27 -6.43
CA ARG A 378 -0.48 5.20 -6.98
C ARG A 378 -1.85 4.99 -6.34
N TYR A 379 -2.32 3.75 -6.23
CA TYR A 379 -3.59 3.46 -5.55
C TYR A 379 -3.57 3.80 -4.06
N LEU A 380 -2.45 3.58 -3.37
CA LEU A 380 -2.31 3.93 -1.95
C LEU A 380 -2.32 5.45 -1.75
N ALA A 381 -1.57 6.19 -2.57
CA ALA A 381 -1.50 7.64 -2.53
C ALA A 381 -2.85 8.31 -2.84
N GLU A 382 -3.54 7.82 -3.88
CA GLU A 382 -4.86 8.32 -4.28
C GLU A 382 -6.00 7.86 -3.35
N ASN A 383 -5.70 7.09 -2.30
CA ASN A 383 -6.70 6.48 -1.43
C ASN A 383 -7.74 5.71 -2.25
N ARG A 384 -7.29 4.83 -3.14
CA ARG A 384 -8.16 4.00 -3.99
C ARG A 384 -8.21 2.55 -3.55
N VAL A 385 -7.26 2.12 -2.72
CA VAL A 385 -7.32 0.83 -2.02
C VAL A 385 -8.26 0.93 -0.82
N ARG A 386 -9.23 0.02 -0.71
CA ARG A 386 -10.11 -0.09 0.47
C ARG A 386 -10.09 -1.51 1.03
N MET A 387 -10.53 -1.63 2.29
CA MET A 387 -10.77 -2.89 3.00
C MET A 387 -12.29 -3.03 3.32
N GLU A 388 -12.85 -4.25 3.38
CA GLU A 388 -14.26 -4.57 3.62
C GLU A 388 -14.47 -4.66 5.14
N LEU A 389 -15.53 -4.01 5.63
CA LEU A 389 -15.94 -4.06 7.02
C LEU A 389 -16.83 -5.29 7.21
N ARG A 390 -16.42 -6.22 8.07
CA ARG A 390 -17.34 -7.24 8.60
C ARG A 390 -17.85 -6.83 9.99
N GLU A 391 -19.18 -6.77 10.09
CA GLU A 391 -19.88 -6.91 11.36
C GLU A 391 -19.80 -8.39 11.76
N GLN A 392 -19.03 -8.69 12.81
CA GLN A 392 -18.93 -10.01 13.45
C GLN A 392 -18.13 -11.11 12.70
N GLY A 393 -17.23 -11.77 13.44
CA GLY A 393 -16.46 -12.94 13.01
C GLY A 393 -15.15 -12.59 12.30
N GLY A 394 -14.10 -12.27 13.09
CA GLY A 394 -12.73 -11.81 12.73
C GLY A 394 -12.01 -12.63 11.66
N THR A 395 -11.42 -12.01 10.62
CA THR A 395 -10.00 -11.71 10.43
C THR A 395 -9.28 -12.15 11.64
N ARG A 396 -8.26 -12.97 11.42
CA ARG A 396 -7.03 -12.70 12.13
C ARG A 396 -6.64 -11.27 11.78
N VAL A 397 -6.85 -10.33 12.72
CA VAL A 397 -6.37 -8.94 12.64
C VAL A 397 -4.92 -8.88 12.10
N ASP A 398 -4.21 -9.98 12.33
CA ASP A 398 -2.91 -10.38 11.82
C ASP A 398 -2.71 -10.22 10.30
N ASP A 399 -3.66 -10.52 9.41
CA ASP A 399 -3.34 -10.55 7.95
C ASP A 399 -3.17 -9.15 7.33
N VAL A 400 -4.00 -8.19 7.74
CA VAL A 400 -3.84 -6.78 7.32
C VAL A 400 -2.59 -6.18 7.96
N GLN A 401 -2.35 -6.48 9.23
CA GLN A 401 -1.13 -6.04 9.91
C GLN A 401 0.11 -6.69 9.30
N LEU A 402 -0.01 -7.95 8.85
CA LEU A 402 1.03 -8.68 8.14
C LEU A 402 1.27 -8.05 6.76
N LEU A 403 0.23 -7.76 5.97
CA LEU A 403 0.38 -7.04 4.70
C LEU A 403 1.05 -5.68 4.93
N LEU A 404 0.58 -4.88 5.89
CA LEU A 404 1.19 -3.59 6.23
C LEU A 404 2.66 -3.74 6.66
N LYS A 405 2.97 -4.77 7.47
CA LYS A 405 4.33 -5.10 7.86
C LYS A 405 5.19 -5.43 6.64
N GLN A 406 4.70 -6.28 5.74
CA GLN A 406 5.42 -6.65 4.51
C GLN A 406 5.62 -5.45 3.58
N LEU A 407 4.59 -4.61 3.38
CA LEU A 407 4.70 -3.40 2.56
C LEU A 407 5.71 -2.39 3.15
N ARG A 408 5.73 -2.21 4.48
CA ARG A 408 6.73 -1.35 5.14
C ARG A 408 8.17 -1.87 4.98
N GLN A 409 8.33 -3.19 4.88
CA GLN A 409 9.63 -3.85 4.76
C GLN A 409 10.07 -4.01 3.30
N PHE A 410 9.22 -3.66 2.35
CA PHE A 410 9.51 -3.76 0.94
C PHE A 410 10.43 -2.62 0.52
N GLU A 411 11.66 -2.94 0.14
CA GLU A 411 12.71 -1.94 -0.08
C GLU A 411 13.58 -2.20 -1.31
N TYR A 412 14.26 -1.15 -1.75
CA TYR A 412 15.30 -1.21 -2.78
C TYR A 412 16.61 -1.70 -2.18
N VAL A 413 17.10 -2.80 -2.72
CA VAL A 413 18.36 -3.43 -2.34
C VAL A 413 19.31 -3.43 -3.53
N TYR A 414 20.56 -3.06 -3.28
CA TYR A 414 21.61 -3.19 -4.27
C TYR A 414 22.24 -4.57 -4.14
N LYS A 415 22.09 -5.39 -5.18
CA LYS A 415 22.74 -6.70 -5.25
C LYS A 415 23.92 -6.62 -6.22
N PRO A 416 25.07 -7.22 -5.88
CA PRO A 416 26.17 -7.33 -6.84
C PRO A 416 25.69 -8.08 -8.09
N GLY A 417 26.19 -7.67 -9.26
CA GLY A 417 25.87 -8.33 -10.52
C GLY A 417 26.20 -9.82 -10.49
N ALA A 418 25.37 -10.65 -11.12
CA ALA A 418 25.53 -12.11 -11.11
C ALA A 418 26.81 -12.60 -11.80
N SER A 419 27.50 -11.76 -12.57
CA SER A 419 28.80 -12.09 -13.17
C SER A 419 29.92 -11.34 -12.46
N ARG A 420 30.99 -12.07 -12.12
CA ARG A 420 32.25 -11.49 -11.57
C ARG A 420 32.90 -10.42 -12.46
N LYS A 421 32.45 -10.26 -13.70
CA LYS A 421 33.03 -9.34 -14.70
C LYS A 421 32.31 -7.99 -14.78
N HIS A 422 31.13 -7.85 -14.17
CA HIS A 422 30.43 -6.57 -14.12
C HIS A 422 30.37 -6.09 -12.68
N THR A 423 31.15 -5.06 -12.37
CA THR A 423 31.15 -4.31 -11.10
C THR A 423 29.86 -3.52 -10.86
N GLU A 424 28.89 -3.61 -11.77
CA GLU A 424 27.63 -2.87 -11.68
C GLU A 424 26.70 -3.52 -10.65
N CYS A 425 26.46 -2.81 -9.55
CA CYS A 425 25.40 -3.14 -8.61
C CYS A 425 24.04 -2.93 -9.26
N ARG A 426 23.19 -3.96 -9.23
CA ARG A 426 21.81 -3.86 -9.71
C ARG A 426 20.89 -3.51 -8.55
N ARG A 427 20.09 -2.45 -8.73
CA ARG A 427 18.99 -2.11 -7.83
C ARG A 427 17.84 -3.08 -8.06
N VAL A 428 17.42 -3.77 -7.00
CA VAL A 428 16.36 -4.78 -7.02
C VAL A 428 15.40 -4.49 -5.87
N ILE A 429 14.09 -4.60 -6.12
CA ILE A 429 13.10 -4.53 -5.04
C ILE A 429 12.95 -5.90 -4.39
N THR A 430 12.97 -5.95 -3.05
CA THR A 430 12.69 -7.17 -2.29
C THR A 430 12.15 -6.86 -0.89
N GLY A 431 11.29 -7.72 -0.35
CA GLY A 431 10.96 -7.74 1.08
C GLY A 431 11.50 -8.98 1.81
N LYS A 432 12.35 -9.80 1.16
CA LYS A 432 12.90 -11.05 1.73
C LYS A 432 14.19 -10.88 2.53
N LEU A 433 14.55 -9.65 2.91
CA LEU A 433 15.76 -9.42 3.69
C LEU A 433 15.61 -9.95 5.12
N HIS A 434 16.70 -10.50 5.68
CA HIS A 434 16.75 -10.96 7.07
C HIS A 434 15.68 -12.01 7.44
N GLY A 435 15.37 -12.93 6.53
CA GLY A 435 14.40 -14.01 6.78
C GLY A 435 12.94 -13.55 6.85
N ARG A 436 12.64 -12.35 6.33
CA ARG A 436 11.28 -11.83 6.19
C ARG A 436 10.60 -12.42 4.96
N ASN A 437 9.27 -12.38 4.96
CA ASN A 437 8.43 -12.83 3.83
C ASN A 437 7.79 -11.61 3.16
N ASP A 438 7.63 -11.64 1.84
CA ASP A 438 6.98 -10.59 1.05
C ASP A 438 5.81 -11.10 0.20
N ASP A 439 5.37 -12.33 0.45
CA ASP A 439 4.44 -13.04 -0.43
C ASP A 439 3.06 -12.33 -0.52
N LEU A 440 2.53 -11.76 0.58
CA LEU A 440 1.29 -10.95 0.55
C LEU A 440 1.50 -9.61 -0.15
N ALA A 441 2.66 -8.98 0.01
CA ALA A 441 2.98 -7.74 -0.69
C ALA A 441 3.06 -7.96 -2.21
N ILE A 442 3.64 -9.08 -2.65
CA ILE A 442 3.69 -9.47 -4.06
C ILE A 442 2.30 -9.79 -4.60
N ALA A 443 1.51 -10.61 -3.90
CA ALA A 443 0.13 -10.89 -4.30
C ALA A 443 -0.72 -9.60 -4.41
N MET A 444 -0.51 -8.65 -3.50
CA MET A 444 -1.16 -7.34 -3.56
C MET A 444 -0.69 -6.49 -4.76
N MET A 445 0.60 -6.50 -5.06
CA MET A 445 1.17 -5.84 -6.25
C MET A 445 0.60 -6.42 -7.56
N LEU A 446 0.49 -7.75 -7.64
CA LEU A 446 -0.13 -8.46 -8.77
C LEU A 446 -1.56 -7.98 -8.96
N LEU A 447 -2.33 -7.93 -7.87
CA LEU A 447 -3.74 -7.52 -7.89
C LEU A 447 -3.92 -6.03 -8.24
N ALA A 448 -2.95 -5.16 -7.93
CA ALA A 448 -3.02 -3.77 -8.34
C ALA A 448 -2.84 -3.59 -9.86
N TYR A 449 -1.89 -4.31 -10.44
CA TYR A 449 -1.46 -4.04 -11.81
C TYR A 449 -2.23 -4.83 -12.87
N TRP A 450 -2.36 -6.15 -12.68
CA TRP A 450 -2.84 -7.04 -13.73
C TRP A 450 -4.33 -6.87 -14.08
N PRO A 451 -5.23 -6.55 -13.13
CA PRO A 451 -6.61 -6.21 -13.47
C PRO A 451 -6.72 -5.00 -14.40
N LEU A 452 -5.91 -3.97 -14.16
CA LEU A 452 -5.85 -2.80 -15.04
C LEU A 452 -5.32 -3.20 -16.42
N TYR A 453 -4.23 -3.97 -16.46
CA TYR A 453 -3.68 -4.48 -17.70
C TYR A 453 -4.69 -5.31 -18.49
N HIS A 454 -5.45 -6.18 -17.82
CA HIS A 454 -6.54 -6.94 -18.42
C HIS A 454 -7.63 -6.02 -18.97
N SER A 455 -8.10 -5.02 -18.21
CA SER A 455 -9.14 -4.11 -18.66
C SER A 455 -8.76 -3.34 -19.94
N LEU A 456 -7.47 -3.06 -20.13
CA LEU A 456 -6.95 -2.36 -21.31
C LEU A 456 -6.74 -3.26 -22.53
N ASN A 457 -6.46 -4.55 -22.31
CA ASN A 457 -6.12 -5.50 -23.38
C ASN A 457 -7.26 -6.49 -23.70
N GLY A 458 -8.30 -6.54 -22.86
CA GLY A 458 -9.42 -7.47 -22.93
C GLY A 458 -8.98 -8.94 -22.88
N ASP A 459 -9.76 -9.79 -23.53
CA ASP A 459 -9.60 -11.24 -23.53
C ASP A 459 -8.30 -11.76 -24.19
N ARG A 460 -7.51 -10.89 -24.82
CA ARG A 460 -6.25 -11.28 -25.47
C ARG A 460 -5.20 -11.80 -24.49
N VAL A 461 -5.33 -11.43 -23.23
CA VAL A 461 -4.38 -11.80 -22.16
C VAL A 461 -4.90 -12.95 -21.29
N LEU A 462 -6.02 -13.56 -21.69
CA LEU A 462 -6.65 -14.67 -20.98
C LEU A 462 -6.43 -16.00 -21.73
N THR A 463 -6.36 -17.08 -20.94
CA THR A 463 -6.24 -18.47 -21.38
C THR A 463 -7.50 -19.24 -21.08
#